data_AF-I6CVI6-F1
#
_entry.id   AF-I6CVI6-F1
#
_cell.length_a   1.000
_cell.length_b   1.000
_cell.length_c   1.000
_cell.angle_alpha   90.00
_cell.angle_beta   90.00
_cell.angle_gamma   90.00
#
_symmetry.space_group_name_H-M   'P 1'
#
loop_
_entity.id
_entity.type
_entity.pdbx_description
1 polymer ?
#
loop_
_entity_poly.entity_id
_entity_poly.type
_entity_poly.pdbx_seq_one_letter_code
_entity_poly.pdbx_strand_id
1 'polypeptide(L)' 'MEYFDMRKMSVNLWRNAAGETREICTFPPAKRDFYWRASIASIAANGEFFCFPAWKG' A
#
# COMPACT_ATOMS: atom_id res chain seq x y z
N MET A 1 -14.42 7.82 -15.37
CA MET A 1 -13.83 6.83 -14.45
C MET A 1 -12.43 6.55 -14.91
N GLU A 2 -11.45 6.60 -14.00
CA GLU A 2 -10.10 6.10 -14.29
C GLU A 2 -9.99 4.65 -13.84
N TYR A 3 -9.29 3.84 -14.64
CA TYR A 3 -9.07 2.43 -14.37
C TYR A 3 -7.60 2.21 -14.04
N PHE A 4 -7.35 1.36 -13.05
CA PHE A 4 -6.00 0.97 -12.66
C PHE A 4 -5.65 -0.37 -13.31
N ASP A 5 -4.50 -0.43 -13.97
CA ASP A 5 -3.93 -1.66 -14.49
C ASP A 5 -2.78 -2.10 -13.58
N MET A 6 -3.02 -3.16 -12.81
CA MET A 6 -2.06 -3.70 -11.85
C MET A 6 -0.69 -4.02 -12.46
N ARG A 7 -0.64 -4.38 -13.75
CA ARG A 7 0.61 -4.72 -14.45
C ARG A 7 1.46 -3.49 -14.77
N LYS A 8 0.86 -2.30 -14.77
CA LYS A 8 1.53 -1.02 -15.06
C LYS A 8 1.87 -0.22 -13.81
N MET A 9 1.41 -0.67 -12.65
CA MET A 9 1.67 0.01 -11.38
C MET A 9 3.08 -0.28 -10.88
N SER A 10 3.70 0.72 -10.25
CA SER A 10 5.00 0.56 -9.61
C SER A 10 4.91 -0.36 -8.40
N VAL A 11 5.96 -1.16 -8.22
CA VAL A 11 6.08 -2.15 -7.16
C VAL A 11 7.01 -1.62 -6.07
N ASN A 12 6.52 -1.59 -4.84
CA ASN A 12 7.33 -1.26 -3.67
C ASN A 12 7.54 -2.51 -2.80
N LEU A 13 8.73 -3.07 -2.85
CA LEU A 13 9.11 -4.23 -2.03
C LEU A 13 9.14 -3.86 -0.55
N TRP A 14 8.66 -4.76 0.30
CA TRP A 14 8.73 -4.58 1.75
C TRP A 14 10.16 -4.78 2.24
N ARG A 15 10.55 -4.04 3.28
CA ARG A 15 11.89 -4.15 3.88
C ARG A 15 12.21 -5.55 4.42
N ASN A 16 11.19 -6.29 4.85
CA ASN A 16 11.32 -7.66 5.35
C ASN A 16 11.30 -8.72 4.22
N ALA A 17 11.23 -8.31 2.95
CA ALA A 17 11.11 -9.17 1.78
C ALA A 17 9.91 -10.15 1.79
N ALA A 18 8.95 -9.99 2.70
CA ALA A 18 7.79 -10.88 2.82
C ALA A 18 6.64 -10.53 1.85
N GLY A 19 6.84 -9.52 1.00
CA GLY A 19 5.81 -9.06 0.08
C GLY A 19 6.14 -7.72 -0.58
N GLU A 20 5.11 -7.17 -1.20
CA GLU A 20 5.18 -5.92 -1.95
C GLU A 20 3.84 -5.16 -1.90
N THR A 21 3.91 -3.86 -2.15
CA THR A 21 2.74 -3.00 -2.26
C THR A 21 2.74 -2.22 -3.57
N ARG A 22 1.58 -2.14 -4.21
CA ARG A 22 1.30 -1.24 -5.34
C ARG A 22 0.31 -0.17 -4.88
N GLU A 23 0.71 1.10 -5.00
CA GLU A 23 -0.13 2.23 -4.60
C GLU A 23 -1.21 2.52 -5.64
N ILE A 24 -2.47 2.62 -5.20
CA ILE A 24 -3.56 3.10 -6.05
C ILE A 24 -3.66 4.62 -5.88
N CYS A 25 -3.91 5.09 -4.64
CA CYS A 25 -3.98 6.51 -4.33
C CYS A 25 -3.98 6.78 -2.81
N THR A 26 -3.71 8.04 -2.47
CA THR A 26 -3.84 8.61 -1.14
C THR A 26 -4.62 9.92 -1.21
N PHE A 27 -5.38 10.24 -0.16
CA PHE A 27 -6.03 11.53 -0.03
C PHE A 27 -5.78 12.15 1.34
N PRO A 28 -5.29 13.39 1.42
CA PRO A 28 -4.82 14.21 0.29
C PRO A 28 -3.59 13.59 -0.42
N PRO A 29 -3.42 13.81 -1.73
CA PRO A 29 -2.30 13.26 -2.48
C PRO A 29 -0.94 13.68 -1.92
N ALA A 30 0.05 12.80 -2.01
CA ALA A 30 1.45 13.04 -1.66
C ALA A 30 1.72 13.50 -0.21
N LYS A 31 0.78 13.31 0.72
CA LYS A 31 1.01 13.56 2.14
C LYS A 31 1.32 12.27 2.89
N ARG A 32 2.29 12.36 3.81
CA ARG A 32 2.59 11.30 4.77
C ARG A 32 1.40 11.06 5.71
N ASP A 33 0.71 12.13 6.07
CA ASP A 33 -0.55 12.11 6.81
C ASP A 33 -1.71 12.19 5.81
N PHE A 34 -2.20 11.01 5.41
CA PHE A 34 -3.39 10.86 4.59
C PHE A 34 -4.60 10.52 5.46
N TYR A 35 -5.78 10.96 5.03
CA TYR A 35 -7.05 10.55 5.64
C TYR A 35 -7.40 9.12 5.23
N TRP A 36 -7.18 8.77 3.96
CA TRP A 36 -7.34 7.42 3.47
C TRP A 36 -6.32 7.10 2.38
N ARG A 37 -6.03 5.80 2.25
CA ARG A 37 -5.11 5.25 1.26
C ARG A 37 -5.68 3.93 0.75
N ALA A 38 -5.63 3.74 -0.56
CA ALA A 38 -5.94 2.48 -1.21
C ALA A 38 -4.66 1.92 -1.86
N SER A 39 -4.40 0.64 -1.63
CA SER A 39 -3.24 -0.06 -2.18
C SER A 39 -3.53 -1.55 -2.32
N ILE A 40 -2.74 -2.24 -3.15
CA ILE A 40 -2.77 -3.70 -3.31
C ILE A 40 -1.51 -4.27 -2.65
N ALA A 41 -1.69 -5.21 -1.73
CA ALA A 41 -0.60 -5.94 -1.09
C ALA A 41 -0.51 -7.37 -1.66
N SER A 42 0.69 -7.80 -2.03
CA SER A 42 0.97 -9.20 -2.36
C SER A 42 1.87 -9.78 -1.28
N ILE A 43 1.42 -10.90 -0.69
CA ILE A 43 2.08 -11.56 0.44
C ILE A 43 2.86 -12.75 -0.13
N ALA A 44 4.18 -12.71 -0.04
CA ALA A 44 5.07 -13.74 -0.56
C ALA A 44 5.52 -14.73 0.52
N ALA A 45 5.50 -14.32 1.79
CA ALA A 45 5.88 -15.15 2.93
C ALA A 45 5.06 -14.80 4.17
N ASN A 46 5.03 -15.74 5.13
CA ASN A 46 4.47 -15.48 6.44
C ASN A 46 5.27 -14.40 7.17
N GLY A 47 4.58 -13.54 7.91
CA GLY A 47 5.18 -12.46 8.68
C GLY A 47 4.11 -11.52 9.22
N GLU A 48 4.51 -10.66 10.14
CA GLU A 48 3.60 -9.68 10.71
C GLU A 48 3.41 -8.49 9.77
N PHE A 49 2.18 -7.98 9.73
CA PHE A 49 1.91 -6.68 9.13
C PHE A 49 2.45 -5.57 10.03
N PHE A 50 2.89 -4.47 9.43
CA PHE A 50 3.21 -3.27 10.19
C PHE A 50 1.93 -2.69 10.79
N CYS A 51 1.87 -2.62 12.11
CA CYS A 51 0.75 -2.01 12.81
C CYS A 51 0.86 -0.49 12.75
N PHE A 52 -0.13 0.18 12.15
CA PHE A 52 -0.20 1.64 12.12
C PHE A 52 -0.76 2.14 13.46
N PRO A 53 0.02 2.88 14.28
CA PRO A 53 -0.31 3.14 15.69
C PRO A 53 -1.57 3.98 15.96
N ALA A 54 -2.23 4.53 14.94
CA ALA A 54 -3.34 5.47 15.09
C ALA A 54 -4.49 5.26 14.09
N TRP A 55 -4.52 4.16 13.33
CA TRP A 55 -5.60 3.94 12.37
C TRP A 55 -6.84 3.39 13.08
N LYS A 56 -7.79 4.29 13.38
CA LYS A 56 -9.15 3.96 13.79
C LYS A 56 -9.96 3.82 12.50
N GLY A 57 -10.13 2.58 12.03
CA GLY A 57 -11.12 2.27 11.00
C GLY A 57 -12.52 2.67 11.44
#